data_AF-A0A4Q6FB56-F1
#
_entry.id   AF-A0A4Q6FB56-F1
#
_cell.length_a   1.000
_cell.length_b   1.000
_cell.length_c   1.000
_cell.angle_alpha   90.00
_cell.angle_beta   90.00
_cell.angle_gamma   90.00
#
_symmetry.space_group_name_H-M   'P 1'
#
loop_
_entity.id
_entity.type
_entity.pdbx_description
1 polymer ?
#
loop_
_entity_poly.entity_id
_entity_poly.type
_entity_poly.pdbx_seq_one_letter_code
_entity_poly.pdbx_strand_id
1 'polypeptide(L)'
;MSDLEKNKDLETKDVLLADDEEYEDDEEGEEYEDEDEEEEDEIEVDTELFAEQILRFSCFSDVPKDKDADDLFDTIFAAYEDENLTEEQDHTVEFLLHIQEEESPFNLSRALEVWNKDDRALFLSIVKEISDSIDDD
;
A
#
# COMPACT_ATOMS: atom_id res chain seq x y z
N MET A 1 -20.32 -47.47 39.02
CA MET A 1 -21.40 -47.35 38.03
C MET A 1 -20.68 -47.15 36.70
N SER A 2 -20.44 -48.16 35.84
CA SER A 2 -21.43 -49.09 35.23
C SER A 2 -22.65 -48.29 34.80
N ASP A 3 -22.95 -48.09 33.53
CA ASP A 3 -23.17 -49.08 32.48
C ASP A 3 -23.26 -48.31 31.12
N LEU A 4 -22.77 -48.85 29.99
CA LEU A 4 -23.55 -49.69 29.05
C LEU A 4 -24.67 -48.84 28.39
N GLU A 5 -24.75 -48.62 27.08
CA GLU A 5 -25.12 -49.58 26.03
C GLU A 5 -25.15 -48.80 24.68
N LYS A 6 -24.53 -49.31 23.61
CA LYS A 6 -25.16 -49.94 22.42
C LYS A 6 -25.79 -48.92 21.45
N ASN A 7 -25.84 -49.06 20.14
CA ASN A 7 -25.45 -50.07 19.15
C ASN A 7 -25.73 -49.41 17.77
N LYS A 8 -24.88 -49.63 16.77
CA LYS A 8 -25.18 -50.33 15.49
C LYS A 8 -26.33 -49.77 14.65
N ASP A 9 -26.00 -49.40 13.42
CA ASP A 9 -26.50 -49.94 12.13
C ASP A 9 -25.77 -49.13 11.04
N LEU A 10 -24.75 -49.61 10.32
CA LEU A 10 -24.64 -50.69 9.33
C LEU A 10 -25.68 -50.65 8.20
N GLU A 11 -25.15 -50.83 6.98
CA GLU A 11 -25.79 -50.97 5.67
C GLU A 11 -26.08 -49.65 4.93
N THR A 12 -25.64 -49.43 3.69
CA THR A 12 -25.68 -50.38 2.57
C THR A 12 -24.79 -49.94 1.39
N LYS A 13 -24.11 -50.94 0.82
CA LYS A 13 -23.90 -51.21 -0.63
C LYS A 13 -22.98 -50.34 -1.49
N ASP A 14 -21.84 -50.95 -1.80
CA ASP A 14 -21.26 -51.07 -3.14
C ASP A 14 -22.30 -51.03 -4.29
N VAL A 15 -22.05 -50.18 -5.28
CA VAL A 15 -22.20 -50.51 -6.70
C VAL A 15 -21.08 -49.81 -7.48
N LEU A 16 -20.12 -50.62 -7.95
CA LEU A 16 -19.24 -50.32 -9.07
C LEU A 16 -20.05 -50.33 -10.36
N LEU A 17 -19.96 -49.29 -11.19
CA LEU A 17 -20.07 -49.40 -12.64
C LEU A 17 -19.12 -48.39 -13.29
N ALA A 18 -18.23 -48.92 -14.12
CA ALA A 18 -17.37 -48.20 -15.04
C ALA A 18 -18.12 -48.03 -16.37
N ASP A 19 -18.01 -46.83 -16.93
CA ASP A 19 -18.14 -46.46 -18.35
C ASP A 19 -17.27 -45.19 -18.43
N ASP A 20 -16.01 -45.25 -18.85
CA ASP A 20 -15.56 -45.33 -20.24
C ASP A 20 -16.21 -44.24 -21.11
N GLU A 21 -15.91 -42.98 -20.77
CA GLU A 21 -16.00 -41.88 -21.72
C GLU A 21 -14.59 -41.35 -21.96
N GLU A 22 -14.18 -41.48 -23.23
CA GLU A 22 -12.93 -40.99 -23.80
C GLU A 22 -12.75 -39.50 -23.46
N TYR A 23 -11.67 -39.17 -22.75
CA TYR A 23 -11.21 -37.79 -22.65
C TYR A 23 -10.53 -37.45 -23.98
N GLU A 24 -11.23 -36.74 -24.85
CA GLU A 24 -10.61 -36.02 -25.96
C GLU A 24 -9.76 -34.89 -25.37
N ASP A 25 -8.45 -35.12 -25.46
CA ASP A 25 -7.36 -34.17 -25.32
C ASP A 25 -7.47 -33.16 -26.47
N ASP A 26 -8.08 -32.00 -26.21
CA ASP A 26 -8.02 -30.84 -27.09
C ASP A 26 -7.26 -29.73 -26.35
N GLU A 27 -5.92 -29.81 -26.46
CA GLU A 27 -5.01 -28.71 -26.21
C GLU A 27 -5.29 -27.60 -27.23
N GLU A 28 -6.17 -26.65 -26.89
CA GLU A 28 -6.07 -25.30 -27.44
C GLU A 28 -5.86 -24.33 -26.28
N GLY A 29 -4.57 -24.06 -26.03
CA GLY A 29 -4.13 -22.98 -25.18
C GLY A 29 -4.55 -21.66 -25.80
N GLU A 30 -5.52 -21.01 -25.18
CA GLU A 30 -5.81 -19.60 -25.41
C GLU A 30 -4.69 -18.80 -24.74
N GLU A 31 -3.82 -18.29 -25.60
CA GLU A 31 -2.77 -17.31 -25.36
C GLU A 31 -3.40 -16.07 -24.69
N TYR A 32 -3.16 -15.89 -23.38
CA TYR A 32 -3.50 -14.64 -22.70
C TYR A 32 -2.43 -13.59 -23.06
N GLU A 33 -2.55 -12.98 -24.23
CA GLU A 33 -1.87 -11.72 -24.54
C GLU A 33 -2.92 -10.61 -24.57
N ASP A 34 -3.26 -10.10 -23.40
CA ASP A 34 -3.67 -8.71 -23.23
C ASP A 34 -2.78 -8.17 -22.10
N GLU A 35 -1.51 -7.92 -22.44
CA GLU A 35 -0.72 -6.89 -21.76
C GLU A 35 -1.36 -5.56 -22.17
N ASP A 36 -2.47 -5.21 -21.53
CA ASP A 36 -2.80 -3.80 -21.32
C ASP A 36 -1.63 -3.26 -20.47
N GLU A 37 -0.56 -2.84 -21.14
CA GLU A 37 0.34 -1.81 -20.63
C GLU A 37 -0.54 -0.58 -20.42
N GLU A 38 -1.25 -0.55 -19.28
CA GLU A 38 -1.74 0.69 -18.71
C GLU A 38 -0.51 1.58 -18.67
N GLU A 39 -0.47 2.61 -19.53
CA GLU A 39 0.43 3.73 -19.36
C GLU A 39 0.09 4.26 -17.97
N GLU A 40 0.80 3.77 -16.95
CA GLU A 40 0.80 4.35 -15.62
C GLU A 40 1.15 5.81 -15.88
N ASP A 41 0.18 6.71 -15.70
CA ASP A 41 0.43 8.14 -15.66
C ASP A 41 1.55 8.31 -14.62
N GLU A 42 2.79 8.45 -15.09
CA GLU A 42 3.96 8.63 -14.22
C GLU A 42 3.66 9.88 -13.41
N ILE A 43 3.34 9.69 -12.13
CA ILE A 43 3.10 10.76 -11.19
C ILE A 43 4.38 11.60 -11.17
N GLU A 44 4.31 12.83 -11.70
CA GLU A 44 5.47 13.72 -11.79
C GLU A 44 5.69 14.35 -10.41
N VAL A 45 6.28 13.58 -9.50
CA VAL A 45 6.63 14.02 -8.15
C VAL A 45 7.89 14.88 -8.19
N ASP A 46 7.85 16.07 -7.62
CA ASP A 46 9.02 16.89 -7.33
C ASP A 46 9.81 16.26 -6.17
N THR A 47 10.81 15.45 -6.53
CA THR A 47 11.67 14.73 -5.57
C THR A 47 12.48 15.69 -4.70
N GLU A 48 12.85 16.88 -5.20
CA GLU A 48 13.57 17.89 -4.43
C GLU A 48 12.68 18.45 -3.31
N LEU A 49 11.45 18.84 -3.64
CA LEU A 49 10.47 19.29 -2.66
C LEU A 49 10.17 18.18 -1.64
N PHE A 50 9.92 16.96 -2.11
CA PHE A 50 9.65 15.82 -1.23
C PHE A 50 10.80 15.59 -0.24
N ALA A 51 12.03 15.51 -0.74
CA ALA A 51 13.23 15.29 0.06
C ALA A 51 13.45 16.41 1.09
N GLU A 52 13.25 17.68 0.69
CA GLU A 52 13.36 18.82 1.60
C GLU A 52 12.34 18.73 2.74
N GLN A 53 11.08 18.42 2.42
CA GLN A 53 10.02 18.40 3.43
C GLN A 53 10.11 17.17 4.33
N ILE A 54 10.36 15.98 3.79
CA ILE A 54 10.32 14.74 4.58
C ILE A 54 11.39 14.71 5.65
N LEU A 55 12.58 15.27 5.38
CA LEU A 55 13.68 15.35 6.35
C LEU A 55 13.42 16.35 7.49
N ARG A 56 12.41 17.22 7.36
CA ARG A 56 11.98 18.12 8.44
C ARG A 56 11.12 17.39 9.47
N PHE A 57 10.41 16.32 9.08
CA PHE A 57 9.57 15.54 9.99
C PHE A 57 10.43 14.74 10.97
N SER A 58 10.05 14.77 12.25
CA SER A 58 10.79 14.10 13.31
C SER A 58 10.69 12.58 13.23
N CYS A 59 9.57 12.06 12.71
CA CYS A 59 9.38 10.64 12.43
C CYS A 59 10.35 10.09 11.36
N PHE A 60 11.01 10.94 10.57
CA PHE A 60 12.06 10.58 9.61
C PHE A 60 13.47 10.97 10.05
N SER A 61 13.67 11.25 11.35
CA SER A 61 14.97 11.69 11.87
C SER A 61 16.12 10.69 11.69
N ASP A 62 15.81 9.40 11.53
CA ASP A 62 16.77 8.31 11.32
C ASP A 62 17.16 8.11 9.85
N VAL A 63 16.52 8.81 8.91
CA VAL A 63 16.81 8.65 7.47
C VAL A 63 18.16 9.28 7.10
N PRO A 64 18.97 8.62 6.24
CA PRO A 64 20.25 9.16 5.80
C PRO A 64 20.07 10.48 5.03
N LYS A 65 20.74 11.54 5.50
CA LYS A 65 20.66 12.90 4.93
C LYS A 65 21.74 13.19 3.88
N ASP A 66 22.59 12.20 3.62
CA ASP A 66 23.70 12.27 2.67
C ASP A 66 23.35 11.71 1.28
N LYS A 67 22.15 11.15 1.12
CA LYS A 67 21.59 10.77 -0.18
C LYS A 67 21.11 12.01 -0.94
N ASP A 68 21.18 11.95 -2.27
CA ASP A 68 20.48 12.92 -3.12
C ASP A 68 18.96 12.71 -3.07
N ALA A 69 18.21 13.65 -3.67
CA ALA A 69 16.76 13.71 -3.56
C ALA A 69 16.07 12.50 -4.18
N ASP A 70 16.52 12.05 -5.35
CA ASP A 70 15.95 10.91 -6.08
C ASP A 70 16.22 9.61 -5.30
N ASP A 71 17.47 9.38 -4.90
CA ASP A 71 17.85 8.22 -4.07
C ASP A 71 17.06 8.17 -2.74
N LEU A 72 16.77 9.33 -2.16
CA LEU A 72 16.00 9.46 -0.92
C LEU A 72 14.52 9.15 -1.16
N PHE A 73 13.93 9.72 -2.20
CA PHE A 73 12.56 9.47 -2.62
C PHE A 73 12.36 7.97 -2.87
N ASP A 74 13.16 7.35 -3.73
CA ASP A 74 13.08 5.92 -4.07
C ASP A 74 13.17 5.04 -2.83
N THR A 75 14.07 5.38 -1.88
CA THR A 75 14.23 4.61 -0.64
C THR A 75 12.98 4.66 0.23
N ILE A 76 12.38 5.83 0.37
CA ILE A 76 11.22 6.03 1.23
C ILE A 76 9.97 5.49 0.55
N PHE A 77 9.83 5.71 -0.75
CA PHE A 77 8.69 5.25 -1.53
C PHE A 77 8.66 3.72 -1.63
N ALA A 78 9.80 3.05 -1.85
CA ALA A 78 9.87 1.60 -1.76
C ALA A 78 9.48 1.08 -0.37
N ALA A 79 9.89 1.78 0.71
CA ALA A 79 9.48 1.40 2.06
C ALA A 79 7.99 1.64 2.32
N TYR A 80 7.37 2.63 1.66
CA TYR A 80 5.94 2.89 1.68
C TYR A 80 5.17 1.78 0.96
N GLU A 81 5.58 1.40 -0.25
CA GLU A 81 4.97 0.29 -1.02
C GLU A 81 5.11 -1.06 -0.32
N ASP A 82 6.24 -1.31 0.35
CA ASP A 82 6.50 -2.53 1.11
C ASP A 82 5.79 -2.56 2.49
N GLU A 83 4.95 -1.57 2.81
CA GLU A 83 4.28 -1.39 4.13
C GLU A 83 5.30 -1.42 5.31
N ASN A 84 6.52 -0.93 5.09
CA ASN A 84 7.63 -0.98 6.04
C ASN A 84 7.88 0.37 6.73
N LEU A 85 6.93 1.29 6.63
CA LEU A 85 6.92 2.54 7.37
C LEU A 85 6.12 2.40 8.67
N THR A 86 6.43 3.25 9.66
CA THR A 86 5.52 3.44 10.79
C THR A 86 4.27 4.18 10.32
N GLU A 87 3.16 4.03 11.05
CA GLU A 87 1.92 4.75 10.71
C GLU A 87 2.09 6.29 10.69
N GLU A 88 3.01 6.83 11.48
CA GLU A 88 3.35 8.25 11.46
C GLU A 88 4.09 8.66 10.18
N GLN A 89 4.98 7.79 9.70
CA GLN A 89 5.77 8.00 8.49
C GLN A 89 4.91 7.85 7.24
N ASP A 90 4.03 6.84 7.23
CA ASP A 90 3.07 6.54 6.18
C ASP A 90 2.19 7.76 5.86
N HIS A 91 1.52 8.32 6.87
CA HIS A 91 0.72 9.53 6.69
C HIS A 91 1.52 10.78 6.32
N THR A 92 2.82 10.84 6.63
CA THR A 92 3.69 11.92 6.15
C THR A 92 3.98 11.76 4.66
N VAL A 93 4.20 10.55 4.17
CA VAL A 93 4.36 10.30 2.72
C VAL A 93 3.06 10.63 1.99
N GLU A 94 1.92 10.12 2.46
CA GLU A 94 0.60 10.43 1.88
C GLU A 94 0.35 11.95 1.80
N PHE A 95 0.68 12.70 2.87
CA PHE A 95 0.55 14.14 2.88
C PHE A 95 1.42 14.82 1.81
N LEU A 96 2.70 14.42 1.71
CA LEU A 96 3.64 15.03 0.77
C LEU A 96 3.32 14.69 -0.69
N LEU A 97 2.71 13.53 -0.95
CA LEU A 97 2.15 13.20 -2.26
C LEU A 97 0.90 14.02 -2.53
N HIS A 98 -0.04 14.11 -1.58
CA HIS A 98 -1.30 14.84 -1.71
C HIS A 98 -1.14 16.35 -1.99
N ILE A 99 -0.09 16.99 -1.47
CA ILE A 99 0.16 18.41 -1.77
C ILE A 99 0.68 18.65 -3.19
N GLN A 100 1.27 17.63 -3.82
CA GLN A 100 1.78 17.70 -5.20
C GLN A 100 0.70 17.22 -6.18
N GLU A 101 -0.07 16.23 -5.78
CA GLU A 101 -1.09 15.52 -6.55
C GLU A 101 -2.38 15.44 -5.74
N GLU A 102 -3.35 16.33 -6.03
CA GLU A 102 -4.61 16.43 -5.27
C GLU A 102 -5.39 15.10 -5.22
N GLU A 103 -5.23 14.26 -6.25
CA GLU A 103 -5.88 12.96 -6.35
C GLU A 103 -5.25 11.89 -5.43
N SER A 104 -4.01 12.10 -4.98
CA SER A 104 -3.35 11.20 -4.03
C SER A 104 -4.13 11.17 -2.71
N PRO A 105 -4.50 9.98 -2.19
CA PRO A 105 -5.29 9.89 -0.98
C PRO A 105 -4.50 10.38 0.24
N PHE A 106 -5.17 11.15 1.11
CA PHE A 106 -4.60 11.57 2.40
C PHE A 106 -5.68 11.64 3.49
N ASN A 107 -5.48 10.90 4.59
CA ASN A 107 -6.39 10.92 5.72
C ASN A 107 -5.92 11.87 6.83
N LEU A 108 -6.26 13.16 6.69
CA LEU A 108 -5.93 14.20 7.68
C LEU A 108 -6.35 13.84 9.11
N SER A 109 -7.53 13.23 9.29
CA SER A 109 -8.01 12.91 10.64
C SER A 109 -7.12 11.88 11.32
N ARG A 110 -6.73 10.83 10.58
CA ARG A 110 -5.84 9.78 11.11
C ARG A 110 -4.42 10.29 11.33
N ALA A 111 -3.89 11.07 10.38
CA ALA A 111 -2.58 11.71 10.50
C ALA A 111 -2.47 12.55 11.78
N LEU A 112 -3.49 13.39 12.07
CA LEU A 112 -3.52 14.21 13.29
C LEU A 112 -3.66 13.38 14.58
N GLU A 113 -4.16 12.15 14.53
CA GLU A 113 -4.20 11.27 15.70
C GLU A 113 -2.82 10.71 16.02
N VAL A 114 -2.10 10.22 15.01
CA VAL A 114 -0.85 9.48 15.18
C VAL A 114 0.37 10.39 15.28
N TRP A 115 0.42 11.49 14.53
CA TRP A 115 1.57 12.37 14.54
C TRP A 115 1.85 12.93 15.92
N ASN A 116 3.13 13.04 16.27
CA ASN A 116 3.50 13.70 17.50
C ASN A 116 3.27 15.23 17.39
N LYS A 117 3.54 15.95 18.48
CA LYS A 117 3.30 17.40 18.53
C LYS A 117 4.17 18.19 17.55
N ASP A 118 5.40 17.75 17.33
CA ASP A 118 6.37 18.46 16.50
C ASP A 118 6.05 18.25 15.02
N ASP A 119 5.67 17.03 14.63
CA ASP A 119 5.22 16.71 13.27
C ASP A 119 3.93 17.47 12.91
N ARG A 120 2.96 17.56 13.83
CA ARG A 120 1.75 18.39 13.64
C ARG A 120 2.09 19.88 13.47
N ALA A 121 3.06 20.38 14.22
CA ALA A 121 3.49 21.78 14.11
C ALA A 121 4.16 22.05 12.76
N LEU A 122 4.96 21.10 12.28
CA LEU A 122 5.59 21.15 10.96
C LEU A 122 4.56 21.09 9.83
N PHE A 123 3.60 20.17 9.89
CA PHE A 123 2.48 20.08 8.94
C PHE A 123 1.80 21.45 8.78
N LEU A 124 1.46 22.12 9.88
CA LEU A 124 0.86 23.45 9.85
C LEU A 124 1.79 24.53 9.26
N SER A 125 3.10 24.40 9.44
CA SER A 125 4.09 25.29 8.82
C SER A 125 4.10 25.12 7.30
N ILE A 126 4.14 23.88 6.81
CA ILE A 126 4.17 23.55 5.38
C ILE A 126 2.88 24.04 4.70
N VAL A 127 1.71 23.72 5.27
CA VAL A 127 0.42 24.21 4.73
C VAL A 127 0.38 25.73 4.66
N LYS A 128 0.94 26.41 5.65
CA LYS A 128 1.03 27.88 5.64
C LYS A 128 2.01 28.38 4.57
N GLU A 129 3.19 27.78 4.46
CA GLU A 129 4.19 28.11 3.44
C GLU A 129 3.60 28.01 2.02
N ILE A 130 2.84 26.94 1.76
CA ILE A 130 2.13 26.73 0.49
C ILE A 130 1.03 27.79 0.31
N SER A 131 0.18 27.99 1.32
CA SER A 131 -0.89 29.00 1.25
C SER A 131 -0.36 30.40 1.00
N ASP A 132 0.74 30.80 1.65
CA ASP A 132 1.34 32.12 1.49
C ASP A 132 1.91 32.28 0.07
N SER A 133 2.40 31.20 -0.57
CA SER A 133 2.90 31.26 -1.96
C SER A 133 1.81 31.48 -3.01
N ILE A 134 0.56 31.11 -2.72
CA ILE A 134 -0.59 31.29 -3.62
C ILE A 134 -1.10 32.74 -3.62
N ASP A 135 -0.95 33.46 -2.49
CA ASP A 135 -1.43 34.83 -2.34
C ASP A 135 -0.48 35.91 -2.92
N ASP A 136 0.75 35.54 -3.30
CA ASP A 136 1.79 36.43 -3.83
C ASP A 136 1.84 36.49 -5.39
N ASP A 137 0.99 35.73 -6.10
CA ASP A 137 0.81 35.75 -7.58
C ASP A 137 -0.51 36.44 -8.03
#